data_AF-A0A1B8F923-F1
#
_entry.id   AF-A0A1B8F923-F1
#
_cell.length_a   1.000
_cell.length_b   1.000
_cell.length_c   1.000
_cell.angle_alpha   90.00
_cell.angle_beta   90.00
_cell.angle_gamma   90.00
#
_symmetry.space_group_name_H-M   'P 1'
#
loop_
_entity.id
_entity.type
_entity.pdbx_description
1 polymer ?
#
loop_
_entity_poly.entity_id
_entity_poly.type
_entity_poly.pdbx_seq_one_letter_code
_entity_poly.pdbx_strand_id
1 'polypeptide(L)'
;MATPPRSSVGERQERPISTGRVQLPRRSTRGPVDLSQAPVSGPLGSSSPTLSNSQTLSPTHSQRSPNPSSRPTSSPAFPAKDFSRLLRPELYHPLPTTDIPAPLRPSSPPPQDLPTLLSTSRFRAAAVLAANLLTTATAPTDHPTIFALLYVRLASLTLCNATALAAQEVKALEDLNSALYLDPLTSAHLVPWELRVLAVRLQGIGFNDPRRGVVGYFELARDARRALTALRKAVTEDPESGDATLVERHMWEERLVDLGVRVAGALVEMEDLEGAAMHLRTLGEGGDRMVGARRALLWLRLGDVEAARGCVGGREEADGVVLALGEMADGKYEDAATIWEQLAERDGGNEMYAQNLAVCMLYSGQIDEAKDMLEDLLDKGKSFHALTFNLSTIYELCTDRSRQLKLQLVEKVAAMPEADRAGWEKTNADFKL
;
A
#
# COMPACT_ATOMS: atom_id res chain seq x y z
N MET A 1 -27.65 20.41 -85.86
CA MET A 1 -28.42 21.07 -84.77
C MET A 1 -27.45 21.25 -83.62
N ALA A 2 -26.72 22.37 -83.56
CA ALA A 2 -27.09 23.70 -83.02
C ALA A 2 -26.59 23.86 -81.56
N THR A 3 -25.85 24.94 -81.32
CA THR A 3 -25.20 25.38 -80.07
C THR A 3 -26.19 26.13 -79.13
N PRO A 4 -25.76 26.80 -78.02
CA PRO A 4 -26.04 26.55 -76.59
C PRO A 4 -27.12 27.52 -75.99
N PRO A 5 -27.27 27.72 -74.64
CA PRO A 5 -26.44 28.71 -73.92
C PRO A 5 -26.19 28.48 -72.39
N ARG A 6 -25.44 29.44 -71.82
CA ARG A 6 -24.89 29.64 -70.45
C ARG A 6 -25.89 30.19 -69.39
N SER A 7 -25.39 30.19 -68.15
CA SER A 7 -25.64 31.09 -66.96
C SER A 7 -26.32 30.38 -65.77
N SER A 8 -25.95 30.58 -64.51
CA SER A 8 -25.45 31.78 -63.82
C SER A 8 -24.63 31.46 -62.55
N VAL A 9 -23.86 32.48 -62.15
CA VAL A 9 -22.93 32.58 -61.02
C VAL A 9 -23.70 32.80 -59.70
N GLY A 10 -23.24 32.17 -58.61
CA GLY A 10 -23.66 32.47 -57.24
C GLY A 10 -22.47 32.38 -56.30
N GLU A 11 -21.94 33.53 -55.92
CA GLU A 11 -20.83 33.74 -54.98
C GLU A 11 -21.09 33.11 -53.61
N ARG A 12 -20.11 32.40 -53.04
CA ARG A 12 -20.09 32.06 -51.61
C ARG A 12 -19.06 32.93 -50.91
N GLN A 13 -19.60 33.83 -50.10
CA GLN A 13 -18.94 34.81 -49.27
C GLN A 13 -18.06 34.15 -48.19
N GLU A 14 -16.76 34.44 -48.24
CA GLU A 14 -15.80 34.15 -47.18
C GLU A 14 -16.14 34.97 -45.92
N ARG A 15 -16.10 34.33 -44.74
CA ARG A 15 -16.14 35.02 -43.44
C ARG A 15 -14.72 35.16 -42.90
N PRO A 16 -14.30 36.34 -42.42
CA PRO A 16 -12.93 36.59 -42.02
C PRO A 16 -12.63 36.01 -40.63
N ILE A 17 -11.46 35.36 -40.53
CA ILE A 17 -10.85 34.89 -39.28
C ILE A 17 -10.30 36.12 -38.53
N SER A 18 -10.87 36.39 -37.35
CA SER A 18 -10.36 37.40 -36.43
C SER A 18 -9.13 36.86 -35.68
N THR A 19 -8.02 37.58 -35.84
CA THR A 19 -6.78 37.46 -35.09
C THR A 19 -6.91 38.18 -33.74
N GLY A 20 -6.70 37.43 -32.65
CA GLY A 20 -6.70 37.98 -31.30
C GLY A 20 -6.01 37.04 -30.32
N ARG A 21 -4.67 37.01 -30.36
CA ARG A 21 -3.83 36.15 -29.52
C ARG A 21 -3.54 36.88 -28.19
N VAL A 22 -4.33 36.60 -27.16
CA VAL A 22 -3.99 36.95 -25.77
C VAL A 22 -3.10 35.84 -25.22
N GLN A 23 -1.81 36.13 -25.01
CA GLN A 23 -0.89 35.22 -24.34
C GLN A 23 -1.18 35.20 -22.84
N LEU A 24 -1.83 34.14 -22.34
CA LEU A 24 -1.83 33.84 -20.91
C LEU A 24 -0.45 33.28 -20.51
N PRO A 25 0.13 33.70 -19.38
CA PRO A 25 1.39 33.14 -18.89
C PRO A 25 1.22 31.65 -18.60
N ARG A 26 2.13 30.83 -19.15
CA ARG A 26 2.17 29.37 -18.98
C ARG A 26 2.26 29.02 -17.50
N ARG A 27 1.24 28.35 -16.98
CA ARG A 27 1.23 27.75 -15.65
C ARG A 27 2.21 26.55 -15.66
N SER A 28 3.19 26.57 -14.76
CA SER A 28 4.17 25.50 -14.60
C SER A 28 3.48 24.17 -14.27
N THR A 29 3.71 23.13 -15.08
CA THR A 29 3.25 21.75 -14.86
C THR A 29 4.28 20.97 -14.05
N ARG A 30 4.65 21.48 -12.87
CA ARG A 30 5.38 20.69 -11.87
C ARG A 30 4.38 20.15 -10.85
N GLY A 31 4.28 18.84 -10.77
CA GLY A 31 3.33 18.14 -9.90
C GLY A 31 3.79 18.11 -8.43
N PRO A 32 2.88 17.92 -7.47
CA PRO A 32 3.10 18.21 -6.04
C PRO A 32 3.96 17.19 -5.28
N VAL A 33 4.67 16.30 -6.00
CA VAL A 33 5.40 15.16 -5.41
C VAL A 33 6.90 15.40 -5.37
N ASP A 34 7.39 16.39 -6.11
CA ASP A 34 8.81 16.67 -6.30
C ASP A 34 9.54 16.96 -4.98
N LEU A 35 10.71 16.35 -4.79
CA LEU A 35 11.50 16.36 -3.55
C LEU A 35 12.64 17.40 -3.54
N SER A 36 12.79 18.22 -4.59
CA SER A 36 13.86 19.23 -4.63
C SER A 36 13.37 20.63 -4.22
N GLN A 37 13.90 21.20 -3.13
CA GLN A 37 13.92 22.65 -2.92
C GLN A 37 15.31 23.17 -2.56
N ALA A 38 15.70 24.25 -3.25
CA ALA A 38 16.66 25.26 -2.80
C ALA A 38 16.10 26.66 -3.17
N PRO A 39 16.48 27.74 -2.46
CA PRO A 39 15.60 28.86 -2.15
C PRO A 39 15.71 30.00 -3.16
N VAL A 40 14.62 30.76 -3.34
CA VAL A 40 14.67 32.09 -3.96
C VAL A 40 13.85 33.07 -3.13
N SER A 41 14.57 34.04 -2.56
CA SER A 41 14.08 35.17 -1.78
C SER A 41 13.38 36.23 -2.66
N GLY A 42 12.35 36.89 -2.12
CA GLY A 42 11.81 38.17 -2.64
C GLY A 42 10.34 38.44 -2.26
N PRO A 43 9.89 39.72 -2.19
CA PRO A 43 9.55 40.33 -0.90
C PRO A 43 8.07 40.72 -0.67
N LEU A 44 7.75 40.86 0.62
CA LEU A 44 6.82 41.77 1.33
C LEU A 44 5.63 42.41 0.59
N GLY A 45 4.44 42.23 1.18
CA GLY A 45 3.26 43.08 0.95
C GLY A 45 2.13 42.81 1.96
N SER A 46 2.05 43.66 2.98
CA SER A 46 0.91 43.91 3.89
C SER A 46 -0.41 44.08 3.12
N SER A 47 -1.61 43.78 3.62
CA SER A 47 -2.25 44.44 4.79
C SER A 47 -3.61 43.82 5.09
N SER A 48 -3.99 43.81 6.38
CA SER A 48 -5.36 43.54 6.86
C SER A 48 -6.16 44.85 6.97
N PRO A 49 -7.51 44.83 6.81
CA PRO A 49 -8.34 45.92 7.28
C PRO A 49 -9.04 45.54 8.60
N THR A 50 -8.83 46.40 9.59
CA THR A 50 -9.55 46.52 10.86
C THR A 50 -10.89 47.23 10.65
N LEU A 51 -11.93 46.81 11.37
CA LEU A 51 -13.20 47.53 11.50
C LEU A 51 -13.27 48.23 12.86
N SER A 52 -13.49 49.54 12.77
CA SER A 52 -13.66 50.48 13.86
C SER A 52 -14.99 50.30 14.59
N ASN A 53 -15.02 50.55 15.90
CA ASN A 53 -16.16 51.24 16.51
C ASN A 53 -15.74 52.03 17.76
N SER A 54 -16.35 53.20 17.87
CA SER A 54 -15.99 54.31 18.75
C SER A 54 -16.88 54.38 20.01
N GLN A 55 -16.22 54.76 21.12
CA GLN A 55 -16.67 55.66 22.20
C GLN A 55 -17.82 55.22 23.15
N THR A 56 -17.57 55.18 24.47
CA THR A 56 -17.81 56.29 25.43
C THR A 56 -17.70 55.87 26.92
N LEU A 57 -16.98 56.72 27.69
CA LEU A 57 -17.18 57.19 29.09
C LEU A 57 -17.13 56.24 30.31
N SER A 58 -16.22 56.58 31.25
CA SER A 58 -16.13 56.15 32.66
C SER A 58 -16.57 57.31 33.59
N PRO A 59 -16.52 57.25 34.95
CA PRO A 59 -16.64 56.13 35.91
C PRO A 59 -17.66 56.43 37.04
N THR A 60 -18.10 55.43 37.82
CA THR A 60 -18.56 55.66 39.22
C THR A 60 -18.40 54.43 40.10
N HIS A 61 -18.07 54.70 41.36
CA HIS A 61 -17.52 53.81 42.37
C HIS A 61 -18.61 53.19 43.28
N SER A 62 -18.29 52.03 43.87
CA SER A 62 -18.87 51.38 45.06
C SER A 62 -19.97 50.33 44.85
N GLN A 63 -19.68 49.05 45.10
CA GLN A 63 -19.86 48.44 46.43
C GLN A 63 -19.28 47.01 46.46
N ARG A 64 -18.72 46.68 47.62
CA ARG A 64 -17.99 45.47 47.98
C ARG A 64 -18.97 44.36 48.37
N SER A 65 -18.77 43.15 47.87
CA SER A 65 -19.35 41.91 48.40
C SER A 65 -18.45 40.71 48.07
N PRO A 66 -18.48 39.63 48.86
CA PRO A 66 -17.30 38.85 49.20
C PRO A 66 -16.95 37.75 48.19
N ASN A 67 -15.65 37.42 48.15
CA ASN A 67 -15.06 36.25 47.49
C ASN A 67 -15.87 34.96 47.72
N PRO A 68 -16.20 34.21 46.66
CA PRO A 68 -16.22 32.77 46.70
C PRO A 68 -14.85 32.24 46.25
N SER A 69 -14.21 31.57 47.20
CA SER A 69 -13.09 30.63 47.12
C SER A 69 -12.85 29.95 45.77
N SER A 70 -11.55 29.86 45.44
CA SER A 70 -10.92 28.76 44.70
C SER A 70 -11.75 28.15 43.57
N ARG A 71 -11.66 28.77 42.39
CA ARG A 71 -11.97 28.10 41.13
C ARG A 71 -11.03 26.89 41.03
N PRO A 72 -11.51 25.63 40.98
CA PRO A 72 -10.64 24.55 40.56
C PRO A 72 -10.22 24.88 39.13
N THR A 73 -8.92 24.94 38.88
CA THR A 73 -8.37 24.84 37.53
C THR A 73 -8.62 23.40 37.06
N SER A 74 -9.88 23.05 36.81
CA SER A 74 -10.19 21.92 35.96
C SER A 74 -9.83 22.36 34.56
N SER A 75 -8.69 21.87 34.06
CA SER A 75 -8.50 21.66 32.63
C SER A 75 -9.83 21.11 32.07
N PRO A 76 -10.33 21.61 30.93
CA PRO A 76 -11.54 21.05 30.35
C PRO A 76 -11.30 19.55 30.14
N ALA A 77 -11.98 18.72 30.93
CA ALA A 77 -11.96 17.29 30.77
C ALA A 77 -12.72 17.01 29.48
N PHE A 78 -12.00 16.92 28.36
CA PHE A 78 -12.59 16.45 27.12
C PHE A 78 -13.05 15.01 27.36
N PRO A 79 -14.31 14.67 27.05
CA PRO A 79 -14.78 13.31 27.18
C PRO A 79 -13.91 12.41 26.30
N ALA A 80 -13.49 11.26 26.85
CA ALA A 80 -12.76 10.26 26.08
C ALA A 80 -13.59 9.86 24.85
N LYS A 81 -12.94 9.76 23.69
CA LYS A 81 -13.63 9.41 22.45
C LYS A 81 -14.13 7.98 22.51
N ASP A 82 -15.37 7.79 22.09
CA ASP A 82 -16.04 6.50 22.08
C ASP A 82 -15.99 5.89 20.67
N PHE A 83 -15.42 4.68 20.59
CA PHE A 83 -15.32 3.88 19.38
C PHE A 83 -16.19 2.61 19.44
N SER A 84 -17.22 2.58 20.29
CA SER A 84 -18.19 1.46 20.42
C SER A 84 -18.71 0.93 19.08
N ARG A 85 -18.84 1.80 18.07
CA ARG A 85 -19.30 1.39 16.74
C ARG A 85 -18.38 0.37 16.08
N LEU A 86 -17.08 0.42 16.35
CA LEU A 86 -16.09 -0.49 15.80
C LEU A 86 -16.06 -1.84 16.54
N LEU A 87 -16.65 -1.95 17.73
CA LEU A 87 -16.62 -3.17 18.56
C LEU A 87 -17.82 -4.09 18.31
N ARG A 88 -18.66 -3.76 17.33
CA ARG A 88 -19.88 -4.49 16.99
C ARG A 88 -19.53 -5.82 16.30
N PRO A 89 -20.00 -6.97 16.82
CA PRO A 89 -19.73 -8.28 16.21
C PRO A 89 -20.14 -8.38 14.74
N GLU A 90 -21.19 -7.66 14.33
CA GLU A 90 -21.72 -7.67 12.97
C GLU A 90 -20.76 -7.09 11.93
N LEU A 91 -19.72 -6.38 12.36
CA LEU A 91 -18.69 -5.85 11.47
C LEU A 91 -17.69 -6.92 11.02
N TYR A 92 -17.55 -8.02 11.77
CA TYR A 92 -16.48 -8.99 11.57
C TYR A 92 -17.01 -10.29 10.98
N HIS A 93 -16.64 -10.57 9.74
CA HIS A 93 -17.17 -11.71 9.00
C HIS A 93 -16.44 -13.01 9.41
N PRO A 94 -17.17 -14.13 9.59
CA PRO A 94 -16.52 -15.42 9.81
C PRO A 94 -15.76 -15.85 8.55
N LEU A 95 -14.59 -16.45 8.73
CA LEU A 95 -13.74 -16.83 7.60
C LEU A 95 -14.16 -18.22 7.08
N PRO A 96 -14.55 -18.38 5.81
CA PRO A 96 -15.09 -19.63 5.26
C PRO A 96 -14.02 -20.70 5.04
N THR A 97 -14.20 -21.90 5.59
CA THR A 97 -13.23 -23.01 5.46
C THR A 97 -13.44 -23.87 4.20
N THR A 98 -14.42 -23.53 3.37
CA THR A 98 -14.76 -24.23 2.12
C THR A 98 -13.61 -24.22 1.12
N ASP A 99 -12.88 -23.11 1.10
CA ASP A 99 -11.80 -22.88 0.14
C ASP A 99 -10.50 -23.56 0.57
N ILE A 100 -10.48 -24.20 1.74
CA ILE A 100 -9.34 -24.95 2.26
C ILE A 100 -9.52 -26.43 1.89
N PRO A 101 -8.52 -27.06 1.22
CA PRO A 101 -8.55 -28.48 0.91
C PRO A 101 -8.77 -29.32 2.18
N ALA A 102 -9.58 -30.38 2.08
CA ALA A 102 -9.98 -31.17 3.26
C ALA A 102 -8.81 -31.65 4.14
N PRO A 103 -7.69 -32.16 3.59
CA PRO A 103 -6.53 -32.58 4.39
C PRO A 103 -5.83 -31.45 5.15
N LEU A 104 -5.99 -30.20 4.70
CA LEU A 104 -5.34 -29.02 5.28
C LEU A 104 -6.25 -28.25 6.24
N ARG A 105 -7.50 -28.70 6.44
CA ARG A 105 -8.41 -28.02 7.37
C ARG A 105 -7.90 -28.16 8.81
N PRO A 106 -7.98 -27.10 9.63
CA PRO A 106 -7.53 -27.16 11.02
C PRO A 106 -8.31 -28.23 11.79
N SER A 107 -7.60 -29.10 12.52
CA SER A 107 -8.20 -30.21 13.27
C SER A 107 -8.55 -29.87 14.74
N SER A 108 -8.08 -28.74 15.29
CA SER A 108 -8.29 -28.35 16.71
C SER A 108 -7.90 -26.87 16.92
N PRO A 109 -8.48 -26.10 17.87
CA PRO A 109 -8.22 -24.67 17.95
C PRO A 109 -6.83 -24.39 18.53
N PRO A 110 -6.08 -23.39 18.03
CA PRO A 110 -4.92 -22.89 18.75
C PRO A 110 -5.37 -21.87 19.80
N PRO A 111 -5.21 -22.11 21.12
CA PRO A 111 -5.09 -21.03 22.07
C PRO A 111 -3.63 -20.56 22.05
N GLN A 112 -3.31 -19.69 21.11
CA GLN A 112 -2.05 -18.97 21.07
C GLN A 112 -2.36 -17.48 21.08
N ASP A 113 -1.50 -16.70 21.73
CA ASP A 113 -1.59 -15.25 21.72
C ASP A 113 -1.29 -14.69 20.32
N LEU A 114 -1.74 -13.45 20.06
CA LEU A 114 -1.53 -12.79 18.76
C LEU A 114 -0.05 -12.77 18.33
N PRO A 115 0.94 -12.46 19.19
CA PRO A 115 2.35 -12.48 18.80
C PRO A 115 2.81 -13.84 18.27
N THR A 116 2.46 -14.94 18.95
CA THR A 116 2.81 -16.29 18.49
C THR A 116 2.17 -16.60 17.15
N LEU A 117 0.88 -16.28 16.97
CA LEU A 117 0.17 -16.52 15.70
C LEU A 117 0.80 -15.72 14.54
N LEU A 118 1.17 -14.47 14.78
CA LEU A 118 1.78 -13.62 13.75
C LEU A 118 3.21 -14.09 13.41
N SER A 119 4.02 -14.43 14.41
CA SER A 119 5.39 -14.94 14.19
C SER A 119 5.42 -16.29 13.47
N THR A 120 4.35 -17.09 13.61
CA THR A 120 4.21 -18.40 12.95
C THR A 120 3.39 -18.35 11.66
N SER A 121 3.11 -17.15 11.12
CA SER A 121 2.34 -16.94 9.89
C SER A 121 0.93 -17.57 9.87
N ARG A 122 0.29 -17.67 11.05
CA ARG A 122 -1.09 -18.18 11.23
C ARG A 122 -2.11 -17.03 11.13
N PHE A 123 -2.13 -16.36 9.98
CA PHE A 123 -2.88 -15.12 9.77
C PHE A 123 -4.40 -15.28 9.93
N ARG A 124 -5.00 -16.36 9.43
CA ARG A 124 -6.42 -16.68 9.60
C ARG A 124 -6.82 -16.81 11.07
N ALA A 125 -6.00 -17.51 11.85
CA ALA A 125 -6.22 -17.65 13.29
C ALA A 125 -6.04 -16.30 14.01
N ALA A 126 -5.01 -15.54 13.64
CA ALA A 126 -4.78 -14.19 14.17
C ALA A 126 -5.96 -13.25 13.85
N ALA A 127 -6.52 -13.33 12.63
CA ALA A 127 -7.69 -12.57 12.23
C ALA A 127 -8.91 -12.91 13.08
N VAL A 128 -9.17 -14.20 13.32
CA VAL A 128 -10.28 -14.65 14.19
C VAL A 128 -10.08 -14.17 15.62
N LEU A 129 -8.87 -14.33 16.18
CA LEU A 129 -8.58 -13.90 17.54
C LEU A 129 -8.69 -12.39 17.70
N ALA A 130 -8.19 -11.60 16.75
CA ALA A 130 -8.30 -10.14 16.78
C ALA A 130 -9.76 -9.68 16.76
N ALA A 131 -10.62 -10.28 15.93
CA ALA A 131 -12.07 -10.00 15.92
C ALA A 131 -12.74 -10.36 17.25
N ASN A 132 -12.39 -11.50 17.85
CA ASN A 132 -12.91 -11.90 19.16
C ASN A 132 -12.50 -10.91 20.25
N LEU A 133 -11.23 -10.48 20.28
CA LEU A 133 -10.74 -9.50 21.27
C LEU A 133 -11.40 -8.14 21.10
N LEU A 134 -11.60 -7.67 19.86
CA LEU A 134 -12.33 -6.43 19.55
C LEU A 134 -13.74 -6.45 20.11
N THR A 135 -14.44 -7.58 20.00
CA THR A 135 -15.88 -7.67 20.32
C THR A 135 -16.18 -8.05 21.76
N THR A 136 -15.21 -8.61 22.51
CA THR A 136 -15.46 -9.17 23.85
C THR A 136 -14.61 -8.58 24.96
N ALA A 137 -13.40 -8.09 24.66
CA ALA A 137 -12.40 -7.78 25.68
C ALA A 137 -11.89 -6.33 25.65
N THR A 138 -12.28 -5.54 24.64
CA THR A 138 -11.74 -4.19 24.43
C THR A 138 -12.71 -3.12 24.93
N ALA A 139 -12.22 -2.16 25.72
CA ALA A 139 -13.04 -1.04 26.18
C ALA A 139 -13.29 -0.04 25.04
N PRO A 140 -14.50 0.55 24.90
CA PRO A 140 -14.81 1.48 23.82
C PRO A 140 -13.97 2.75 23.74
N THR A 141 -13.34 3.14 24.85
CA THR A 141 -12.48 4.33 24.95
C THR A 141 -10.99 4.02 24.76
N ASP A 142 -10.61 2.73 24.68
CA ASP A 142 -9.22 2.29 24.53
C ASP A 142 -8.78 2.26 23.06
N HIS A 143 -8.77 3.45 22.44
CA HIS A 143 -8.48 3.59 21.01
C HIS A 143 -7.13 2.99 20.56
N PRO A 144 -6.01 3.02 21.33
CA PRO A 144 -4.77 2.39 20.91
C PRO A 144 -4.93 0.88 20.69
N THR A 145 -5.58 0.18 21.63
CA THR A 145 -5.84 -1.26 21.52
C THR A 145 -6.82 -1.57 20.39
N ILE A 146 -7.89 -0.78 20.24
CA ILE A 146 -8.88 -0.95 19.16
C ILE A 146 -8.19 -0.88 17.79
N PHE A 147 -7.39 0.17 17.54
CA PHE A 147 -6.74 0.33 16.24
C PHE A 147 -5.60 -0.66 16.01
N ALA A 148 -4.88 -1.09 17.04
CA ALA A 148 -3.89 -2.16 16.93
C ALA A 148 -4.55 -3.49 16.52
N LEU A 149 -5.64 -3.88 17.19
CA LEU A 149 -6.38 -5.11 16.86
C LEU A 149 -7.03 -5.02 15.48
N LEU A 150 -7.58 -3.86 15.10
CA LEU A 150 -8.17 -3.67 13.77
C LEU A 150 -7.12 -3.75 12.67
N TYR A 151 -5.92 -3.20 12.90
CA TYR A 151 -4.79 -3.37 11.98
C TYR A 151 -4.42 -4.85 11.83
N VAL A 152 -4.25 -5.58 12.94
CA VAL A 152 -3.96 -7.02 12.91
C VAL A 152 -5.05 -7.77 12.15
N ARG A 153 -6.33 -7.48 12.40
CA ARG A 153 -7.48 -8.09 11.70
C ARG A 153 -7.39 -7.87 10.20
N LEU A 154 -7.31 -6.63 9.74
CA LEU A 154 -7.34 -6.27 8.32
C LEU A 154 -6.08 -6.73 7.57
N ALA A 155 -4.90 -6.60 8.20
CA ALA A 155 -3.64 -7.07 7.63
C ALA A 155 -3.65 -8.59 7.50
N SER A 156 -4.10 -9.31 8.53
CA SER A 156 -4.18 -10.77 8.50
C SER A 156 -5.17 -11.28 7.45
N LEU A 157 -6.32 -10.63 7.29
CA LEU A 157 -7.26 -10.94 6.21
C LEU A 157 -6.62 -10.73 4.82
N THR A 158 -5.80 -9.70 4.65
CA THR A 158 -5.09 -9.46 3.38
C THR A 158 -4.02 -10.53 3.13
N LEU A 159 -3.28 -10.93 4.17
CA LEU A 159 -2.22 -11.94 4.09
C LEU A 159 -2.75 -13.36 3.86
N CYS A 160 -3.97 -13.68 4.34
CA CYS A 160 -4.62 -14.97 4.07
C CYS A 160 -5.53 -14.94 2.82
N ASN A 161 -5.29 -14.01 1.89
CA ASN A 161 -6.03 -13.83 0.63
C ASN A 161 -7.56 -13.60 0.79
N ALA A 162 -8.00 -13.11 1.96
CA ALA A 162 -9.38 -12.71 2.24
C ALA A 162 -9.57 -11.19 2.07
N THR A 163 -8.91 -10.58 1.08
CA THR A 163 -8.90 -9.14 0.82
C THR A 163 -10.30 -8.56 0.59
N ALA A 164 -11.21 -9.34 -0.01
CA ALA A 164 -12.60 -8.91 -0.19
C ALA A 164 -13.33 -8.69 1.13
N LEU A 165 -13.10 -9.55 2.14
CA LEU A 165 -13.63 -9.34 3.49
C LEU A 165 -12.97 -8.13 4.14
N ALA A 166 -11.65 -8.00 4.07
CA ALA A 166 -10.94 -6.83 4.60
C ALA A 166 -11.49 -5.52 4.02
N ALA A 167 -11.80 -5.50 2.72
CA ALA A 167 -12.38 -4.38 2.00
C ALA A 167 -13.85 -4.07 2.40
N GLN A 168 -14.59 -5.05 2.91
CA GLN A 168 -15.91 -4.85 3.51
C GLN A 168 -15.79 -4.31 4.93
N GLU A 169 -14.95 -4.93 5.77
CA GLU A 169 -14.77 -4.56 7.18
C GLU A 169 -14.17 -3.15 7.34
N VAL A 170 -13.22 -2.77 6.47
CA VAL A 170 -12.58 -1.44 6.53
C VAL A 170 -13.57 -0.28 6.31
N LYS A 171 -14.73 -0.53 5.68
CA LYS A 171 -15.77 0.51 5.50
C LYS A 171 -16.29 1.00 6.85
N ALA A 172 -16.19 0.16 7.88
CA ALA A 172 -16.47 0.56 9.24
C ALA A 172 -15.57 1.71 9.70
N LEU A 173 -14.40 1.99 9.11
CA LEU A 173 -13.59 3.17 9.47
C LEU A 173 -14.15 4.49 8.91
N GLU A 174 -15.09 4.46 7.96
CA GLU A 174 -15.65 5.66 7.34
C GLU A 174 -14.55 6.62 6.85
N ASP A 175 -14.72 7.94 7.07
CA ASP A 175 -13.73 8.95 6.70
C ASP A 175 -12.69 9.14 7.80
N LEU A 176 -11.47 8.63 7.56
CA LEU A 176 -10.32 8.79 8.46
C LEU A 176 -9.85 10.24 8.60
N ASN A 177 -10.24 11.16 7.71
CA ASN A 177 -9.90 12.57 7.83
C ASN A 177 -10.84 13.34 8.78
N SER A 178 -11.88 12.69 9.28
CA SER A 178 -12.82 13.28 10.23
C SER A 178 -12.14 13.69 11.54
N ALA A 179 -12.60 14.79 12.14
CA ALA A 179 -12.17 15.23 13.48
C ALA A 179 -12.37 14.16 14.57
N LEU A 180 -13.22 13.15 14.31
CA LEU A 180 -13.38 11.97 15.16
C LEU A 180 -12.06 11.21 15.38
N TYR A 181 -11.12 11.27 14.43
CA TYR A 181 -9.82 10.58 14.55
C TYR A 181 -8.67 11.49 15.01
N LEU A 182 -8.92 12.76 15.34
CA LEU A 182 -7.89 13.70 15.78
C LEU A 182 -7.97 14.01 17.27
N ASP A 183 -6.88 13.85 18.00
CA ASP A 183 -6.82 14.23 19.42
C ASP A 183 -7.25 15.70 19.62
N PRO A 184 -8.23 16.00 20.50
CA PRO A 184 -8.75 17.36 20.64
C PRO A 184 -7.74 18.40 21.11
N LEU A 185 -6.67 17.98 21.78
CA LEU A 185 -5.69 18.90 22.38
C LEU A 185 -4.47 19.08 21.48
N THR A 186 -3.93 17.99 20.97
CA THR A 186 -2.69 17.96 20.19
C THR A 186 -2.95 17.99 18.68
N SER A 187 -4.18 17.76 18.24
CA SER A 187 -4.54 17.51 16.84
C SER A 187 -3.79 16.32 16.21
N ALA A 188 -3.17 15.46 17.03
CA ALA A 188 -2.49 14.27 16.57
C ALA A 188 -3.50 13.22 16.08
N HIS A 189 -3.13 12.45 15.06
CA HIS A 189 -4.00 11.41 14.54
C HIS A 189 -4.01 10.19 15.48
N LEU A 190 -5.19 9.77 15.94
CA LEU A 190 -5.37 8.67 16.88
C LEU A 190 -5.18 7.29 16.23
N VAL A 191 -5.43 7.19 14.93
CA VAL A 191 -5.22 5.96 14.14
C VAL A 191 -3.76 5.85 13.72
N PRO A 192 -3.08 4.71 13.98
CA PRO A 192 -1.70 4.46 13.57
C PRO A 192 -1.49 4.61 12.05
N TRP A 193 -0.30 5.08 11.67
CA TRP A 193 0.05 5.33 10.26
C TRP A 193 -0.19 4.10 9.36
N GLU A 194 0.27 2.93 9.78
CA GLU A 194 0.15 1.70 8.98
C GLU A 194 -1.31 1.32 8.71
N LEU A 195 -2.20 1.54 9.68
CA LEU A 195 -3.63 1.30 9.49
C LEU A 195 -4.24 2.33 8.53
N ARG A 196 -3.82 3.60 8.58
CA ARG A 196 -4.28 4.61 7.62
C ARG A 196 -3.87 4.25 6.18
N VAL A 197 -2.62 3.83 5.99
CA VAL A 197 -2.09 3.42 4.69
C VAL A 197 -2.84 2.19 4.16
N LEU A 198 -3.02 1.16 5.00
CA LEU A 198 -3.79 -0.04 4.64
C LEU A 198 -5.26 0.30 4.32
N ALA A 199 -5.86 1.21 5.09
CA ALA A 199 -7.25 1.59 4.90
C ALA A 199 -7.50 2.26 3.56
N VAL A 200 -6.59 3.13 3.08
CA VAL A 200 -6.72 3.76 1.76
C VAL A 200 -6.85 2.71 0.65
N ARG A 201 -5.97 1.69 0.66
CA ARG A 201 -6.03 0.58 -0.32
C ARG A 201 -7.35 -0.19 -0.22
N LEU A 202 -7.68 -0.66 0.99
CA LEU A 202 -8.84 -1.51 1.20
C LEU A 202 -10.16 -0.78 0.92
N GLN A 203 -10.25 0.52 1.20
CA GLN A 203 -11.42 1.33 0.84
C GLN A 203 -11.52 1.51 -0.68
N GLY A 204 -10.41 1.73 -1.39
CA GLY A 204 -10.41 1.74 -2.86
C GLY A 204 -11.01 0.46 -3.45
N ILE A 205 -10.59 -0.70 -2.93
CA ILE A 205 -11.14 -2.01 -3.30
C ILE A 205 -12.62 -2.13 -2.90
N GLY A 206 -12.95 -1.80 -1.65
CA GLY A 206 -14.28 -2.02 -1.08
C GLY A 206 -15.38 -1.17 -1.72
N PHE A 207 -15.04 0.05 -2.15
CA PHE A 207 -15.95 0.92 -2.90
C PHE A 207 -15.87 0.70 -4.42
N ASN A 208 -15.01 -0.21 -4.88
CA ASN A 208 -14.73 -0.46 -6.29
C ASN A 208 -14.39 0.84 -7.05
N ASP A 209 -13.60 1.69 -6.40
CA ASP A 209 -13.22 3.02 -6.89
C ASP A 209 -11.72 3.24 -6.68
N PRO A 210 -10.87 2.84 -7.65
CA PRO A 210 -9.42 2.92 -7.52
C PRO A 210 -8.90 4.37 -7.42
N ARG A 211 -9.70 5.37 -7.84
CA ARG A 211 -9.37 6.79 -7.68
C ARG A 211 -9.25 7.19 -6.21
N ARG A 212 -10.00 6.53 -5.32
CA ARG A 212 -9.89 6.74 -3.86
C ARG A 212 -8.53 6.34 -3.32
N GLY A 213 -7.90 5.33 -3.91
CA GLY A 213 -6.53 4.94 -3.58
C GLY A 213 -5.56 6.09 -3.85
N VAL A 214 -5.59 6.63 -5.08
CA VAL A 214 -4.75 7.76 -5.49
C VAL A 214 -5.00 8.99 -4.60
N VAL A 215 -6.26 9.43 -4.47
CA VAL A 215 -6.61 10.61 -3.65
C VAL A 215 -6.22 10.41 -2.19
N GLY A 216 -6.50 9.23 -1.62
CA GLY A 216 -6.18 8.91 -0.23
C GLY A 216 -4.68 8.94 0.04
N TYR A 217 -3.86 8.38 -0.86
CA TYR A 217 -2.40 8.44 -0.70
C TYR A 217 -1.84 9.86 -0.85
N PHE A 218 -2.42 10.70 -1.72
CA PHE A 218 -2.05 12.11 -1.81
C PHE A 218 -2.40 12.90 -0.54
N GLU A 219 -3.52 12.59 0.11
CA GLU A 219 -3.88 13.17 1.40
C GLU A 219 -2.91 12.75 2.50
N LEU A 220 -2.53 11.46 2.57
CA LEU A 220 -1.48 11.01 3.49
C LEU A 220 -0.13 11.66 3.20
N ALA A 221 0.23 11.87 1.93
CA ALA A 221 1.45 12.53 1.53
C ALA A 221 1.45 14.01 1.97
N ARG A 222 0.29 14.68 1.93
CA ARG A 222 0.11 16.04 2.44
C ARG A 222 0.36 16.10 3.95
N ASP A 223 -0.14 15.11 4.71
CA ASP A 223 0.11 15.01 6.14
C ASP A 223 1.59 14.76 6.46
N ALA A 224 2.25 13.85 5.74
CA ALA A 224 3.69 13.62 5.89
C ALA A 224 4.51 14.89 5.62
N ARG A 225 4.18 15.65 4.56
CA ARG A 225 4.85 16.93 4.25
C ARG A 225 4.62 18.00 5.32
N ARG A 226 3.42 18.05 5.93
CA ARG A 226 3.15 18.94 7.06
C ARG A 226 4.01 18.58 8.27
N ALA A 227 4.11 17.30 8.61
CA ALA A 227 4.96 16.82 9.69
C ALA A 227 6.43 17.17 9.44
N LEU A 228 6.96 16.91 8.23
CA LEU A 228 8.32 17.31 7.84
C LEU A 228 8.56 18.81 7.94
N THR A 229 7.58 19.63 7.55
CA THR A 229 7.68 21.09 7.65
C THR A 229 7.74 21.54 9.12
N ALA A 230 6.92 20.94 9.98
CA ALA A 230 6.93 21.21 11.42
C ALA A 230 8.27 20.80 12.05
N LEU A 231 8.81 19.62 11.71
CA LEU A 231 10.10 19.13 12.20
C LEU A 231 11.27 20.00 11.72
N ARG A 232 11.24 20.50 10.48
CA ARG A 232 12.26 21.45 9.97
C ARG A 232 12.23 22.76 10.74
N LYS A 233 11.02 23.24 11.05
CA LYS A 233 10.84 24.45 11.86
C LYS A 233 11.36 24.23 13.28
N ALA A 234 11.01 23.12 13.92
CA ALA A 234 11.48 22.77 15.26
C ALA A 234 13.01 22.71 15.34
N VAL A 235 13.68 22.08 14.37
CA VAL A 235 15.16 22.05 14.32
C VAL A 235 15.79 23.44 14.09
N THR A 236 15.09 24.33 13.39
CA THR A 236 15.57 25.71 13.22
C THR A 236 15.44 26.51 14.52
N GLU A 237 14.35 26.30 15.26
CA GLU A 237 14.06 27.01 16.51
C GLU A 237 14.87 26.48 17.70
N ASP A 238 15.19 25.18 17.70
CA ASP A 238 16.03 24.52 18.69
C ASP A 238 17.09 23.65 17.99
N PRO A 239 18.29 24.21 17.70
CA PRO A 239 19.37 23.47 17.05
C PRO A 239 19.95 22.32 17.90
N GLU A 240 19.67 22.29 19.20
CA GLU A 240 20.05 21.18 20.09
C GLU A 240 18.97 20.09 20.16
N SER A 241 17.85 20.25 19.42
CA SER A 241 16.84 19.20 19.26
C SER A 241 17.50 17.93 18.73
N GLY A 242 17.64 16.97 19.64
CA GLY A 242 18.57 15.86 19.51
C GLY A 242 18.20 14.82 18.45
N ASP A 243 18.92 13.70 18.51
CA ASP A 243 18.84 12.54 17.61
C ASP A 243 17.40 12.09 17.30
N ALA A 244 16.49 12.18 18.28
CA ALA A 244 15.07 11.80 18.12
C ALA A 244 14.33 12.59 17.02
N THR A 245 14.59 13.89 16.86
CA THR A 245 13.95 14.71 15.82
C THR A 245 14.47 14.38 14.43
N LEU A 246 15.74 13.96 14.33
CA LEU A 246 16.33 13.48 13.07
C LEU A 246 15.78 12.10 12.70
N VAL A 247 15.64 11.18 13.65
CA VAL A 247 15.00 9.88 13.44
C VAL A 247 13.56 10.05 12.98
N GLU A 248 12.80 10.96 13.61
CA GLU A 248 11.41 11.21 13.20
C GLU A 248 11.35 11.81 11.79
N ARG A 249 12.25 12.74 11.46
CA ARG A 249 12.35 13.31 10.11
C ARG A 249 12.61 12.22 9.07
N HIS A 250 13.59 11.36 9.31
CA HIS A 250 13.94 10.26 8.42
C HIS A 250 12.74 9.33 8.19
N MET A 251 12.06 8.94 9.27
CA MET A 251 10.83 8.14 9.20
C MET A 251 9.76 8.79 8.30
N TRP A 252 9.54 10.11 8.40
CA TRP A 252 8.57 10.80 7.55
C TRP A 252 9.01 10.94 6.09
N GLU A 253 10.31 11.04 5.83
CA GLU A 253 10.88 11.02 4.47
C GLU A 253 10.68 9.64 3.82
N GLU A 254 10.98 8.56 4.54
CA GLU A 254 10.72 7.18 4.09
C GLU A 254 9.24 6.94 3.78
N ARG A 255 8.34 7.37 4.67
CA ARG A 255 6.89 7.29 4.46
C ARG A 255 6.45 8.02 3.20
N LEU A 256 7.03 9.17 2.90
CA LEU A 256 6.68 9.95 1.72
C LEU A 256 7.11 9.24 0.43
N VAL A 257 8.29 8.62 0.45
CA VAL A 257 8.80 7.82 -0.67
C VAL A 257 7.95 6.56 -0.87
N ASP A 258 7.60 5.84 0.20
CA ASP A 258 6.72 4.66 0.15
C ASP A 258 5.33 5.02 -0.42
N LEU A 259 4.76 6.16 0.00
CA LEU A 259 3.50 6.67 -0.57
C LEU A 259 3.61 6.96 -2.07
N GLY A 260 4.74 7.48 -2.55
CA GLY A 260 4.96 7.69 -3.99
C GLY A 260 4.90 6.38 -4.79
N VAL A 261 5.54 5.33 -4.29
CA VAL A 261 5.47 3.99 -4.90
C VAL A 261 4.04 3.44 -4.87
N ARG A 262 3.29 3.66 -3.78
CA ARG A 262 1.88 3.25 -3.68
C ARG A 262 0.95 4.03 -4.61
N VAL A 263 1.20 5.32 -4.84
CA VAL A 263 0.46 6.11 -5.82
C VAL A 263 0.68 5.55 -7.22
N ALA A 264 1.92 5.23 -7.60
CA ALA A 264 2.19 4.56 -8.86
C ALA A 264 1.46 3.21 -8.97
N GLY A 265 1.47 2.40 -7.91
CA GLY A 265 0.71 1.14 -7.86
C GLY A 265 -0.80 1.37 -8.02
N ALA A 266 -1.38 2.41 -7.41
CA ALA A 266 -2.78 2.75 -7.57
C ALA A 266 -3.12 3.25 -8.99
N LEU A 267 -2.20 3.96 -9.66
CA LEU A 267 -2.35 4.37 -11.06
C LEU A 267 -2.33 3.15 -11.99
N VAL A 268 -1.49 2.15 -11.72
CA VAL A 268 -1.52 0.87 -12.44
C VAL A 268 -2.86 0.16 -12.24
N GLU A 269 -3.41 0.15 -11.03
CA GLU A 269 -4.75 -0.40 -10.75
C GLU A 269 -5.89 0.37 -11.46
N MET A 270 -5.66 1.66 -11.78
CA MET A 270 -6.56 2.47 -12.59
C MET A 270 -6.38 2.30 -14.10
N GLU A 271 -5.46 1.44 -14.54
CA GLU A 271 -5.03 1.27 -15.94
C GLU A 271 -4.40 2.54 -16.56
N ASP A 272 -4.04 3.54 -15.73
CA ASP A 272 -3.30 4.74 -16.15
C ASP A 272 -1.79 4.47 -16.13
N LEU A 273 -1.35 3.64 -17.07
CA LEU A 273 0.05 3.19 -17.15
C LEU A 273 1.01 4.34 -17.48
N GLU A 274 0.59 5.28 -18.33
CA GLU A 274 1.38 6.46 -18.67
C GLU A 274 1.53 7.40 -17.46
N GLY A 275 0.44 7.66 -16.73
CA GLY A 275 0.46 8.42 -15.49
C GLY A 275 1.34 7.76 -14.43
N ALA A 276 1.27 6.43 -14.28
CA ALA A 276 2.14 5.68 -13.39
C ALA A 276 3.62 5.84 -13.75
N ALA A 277 3.99 5.68 -15.02
CA ALA A 277 5.35 5.86 -15.51
C ALA A 277 5.85 7.30 -15.34
N MET A 278 5.02 8.30 -15.66
CA MET A 278 5.35 9.70 -15.41
C MET A 278 5.59 9.96 -13.93
N HIS A 279 4.74 9.44 -13.05
CA HIS A 279 4.88 9.61 -11.61
C HIS A 279 6.15 8.94 -11.07
N LEU A 280 6.45 7.70 -11.46
CA LEU A 280 7.64 6.98 -11.03
C LEU A 280 8.94 7.71 -11.41
N ARG A 281 9.00 8.33 -12.60
CA ARG A 281 10.15 9.15 -13.01
C ARG A 281 10.37 10.39 -12.14
N THR A 282 9.33 10.88 -11.48
CA THR A 282 9.46 12.01 -10.54
C THR A 282 9.93 11.58 -9.15
N LEU A 283 9.87 10.28 -8.84
CA LEU A 283 10.44 9.76 -7.59
C LEU A 283 11.96 9.74 -7.77
N GLY A 284 12.68 10.58 -7.03
CA GLY A 284 14.14 10.65 -7.08
C GLY A 284 14.79 9.28 -6.81
N GLU A 285 16.02 9.09 -7.27
CA GLU A 285 16.79 7.84 -7.14
C GLU A 285 17.15 7.49 -5.68
N GLY A 286 16.83 8.35 -4.72
CA GLY A 286 17.01 8.12 -3.28
C GLY A 286 15.83 7.37 -2.66
N GLY A 287 16.14 6.29 -1.96
CA GLY A 287 15.21 5.52 -1.14
C GLY A 287 15.90 4.29 -0.56
N ASP A 288 15.32 3.71 0.48
CA ASP A 288 15.73 2.42 1.00
C ASP A 288 15.72 1.35 -0.11
N ARG A 289 16.57 0.33 0.01
CA ARG A 289 16.71 -0.80 -0.93
C ARG A 289 15.35 -1.42 -1.27
N MET A 290 14.49 -1.57 -0.27
CA MET A 290 13.14 -2.13 -0.44
C MET A 290 12.28 -1.27 -1.36
N VAL A 291 12.39 0.06 -1.26
CA VAL A 291 11.69 0.99 -2.15
C VAL A 291 12.24 0.88 -3.58
N GLY A 292 13.56 0.79 -3.74
CA GLY A 292 14.21 0.59 -5.05
C GLY A 292 13.69 -0.68 -5.74
N ALA A 293 13.65 -1.80 -5.01
CA ALA A 293 13.11 -3.06 -5.52
C ALA A 293 11.62 -2.95 -5.89
N ARG A 294 10.78 -2.35 -5.04
CA ARG A 294 9.34 -2.15 -5.36
C ARG A 294 9.15 -1.27 -6.58
N ARG A 295 9.99 -0.26 -6.76
CA ARG A 295 9.98 0.61 -7.93
C ARG A 295 10.36 -0.15 -9.20
N ALA A 296 11.42 -0.95 -9.14
CA ALA A 296 11.84 -1.81 -10.25
C ALA A 296 10.73 -2.79 -10.65
N LEU A 297 10.06 -3.43 -9.69
CA LEU A 297 8.94 -4.33 -9.95
C LEU A 297 7.76 -3.62 -10.62
N LEU A 298 7.47 -2.36 -10.26
CA LEU A 298 6.46 -1.56 -10.95
C LEU A 298 6.88 -1.22 -12.38
N TRP A 299 8.15 -0.91 -12.62
CA TRP A 299 8.65 -0.69 -13.98
C TRP A 299 8.55 -1.94 -14.85
N LEU A 300 8.90 -3.11 -14.31
CA LEU A 300 8.69 -4.39 -15.00
C LEU A 300 7.20 -4.63 -15.30
N ARG A 301 6.30 -4.30 -14.35
CA ARG A 301 4.85 -4.41 -14.56
C ARG A 301 4.34 -3.48 -15.66
N LEU A 302 4.98 -2.33 -15.85
CA LEU A 302 4.70 -1.38 -16.93
C LEU A 302 5.32 -1.78 -18.27
N GLY A 303 6.20 -2.79 -18.29
CA GLY A 303 6.94 -3.24 -19.48
C GLY A 303 8.18 -2.41 -19.80
N ASP A 304 8.60 -1.50 -18.90
CA ASP A 304 9.83 -0.71 -19.08
C ASP A 304 10.99 -1.42 -18.35
N VAL A 305 11.58 -2.40 -19.03
CA VAL A 305 12.67 -3.21 -18.49
C VAL A 305 13.93 -2.37 -18.26
N GLU A 306 14.22 -1.39 -19.12
CA GLU A 306 15.37 -0.51 -18.99
C GLU A 306 15.26 0.38 -17.75
N ALA A 307 14.09 0.99 -17.50
CA ALA A 307 13.87 1.76 -16.28
C ALA A 307 13.93 0.88 -15.02
N ALA A 308 13.49 -0.37 -15.09
CA ALA A 308 13.64 -1.33 -13.99
C ALA A 308 15.10 -1.61 -13.67
N ARG A 309 15.93 -1.85 -14.70
CA ARG A 309 17.39 -2.04 -14.55
C ARG A 309 18.09 -0.77 -14.04
N GLY A 310 17.58 0.41 -14.40
CA GLY A 310 18.08 1.69 -13.88
C GLY A 310 17.80 1.92 -12.39
N CYS A 311 16.82 1.22 -11.81
CA CYS A 311 16.54 1.29 -10.36
C CYS A 311 17.54 0.52 -9.50
N VAL A 312 18.51 -0.14 -10.16
CA VAL A 312 19.34 -1.19 -9.62
C VAL A 312 20.80 -0.81 -9.82
N GLY A 313 21.53 -0.60 -8.72
CA GLY A 313 22.89 -0.04 -8.72
C GLY A 313 24.01 -1.04 -9.07
N GLY A 314 23.66 -2.27 -9.42
CA GLY A 314 24.56 -3.30 -9.95
C GLY A 314 25.53 -3.93 -8.95
N ARG A 315 25.20 -3.99 -7.65
CA ARG A 315 26.10 -4.54 -6.62
C ARG A 315 25.49 -5.53 -5.62
N GLU A 316 24.18 -5.80 -5.62
CA GLU A 316 23.54 -6.59 -4.53
C GLU A 316 22.52 -7.66 -4.98
N GLU A 317 22.04 -8.52 -4.07
CA GLU A 317 21.10 -9.62 -4.41
C GLU A 317 19.77 -9.14 -4.99
N ALA A 318 19.20 -8.07 -4.41
CA ALA A 318 18.00 -7.41 -4.93
C ALA A 318 18.21 -6.92 -6.37
N ASP A 319 19.46 -6.57 -6.72
CA ASP A 319 19.85 -6.18 -8.06
C ASP A 319 19.80 -7.39 -9.00
N GLY A 320 20.33 -8.53 -8.55
CA GLY A 320 20.25 -9.79 -9.30
C GLY A 320 18.82 -10.25 -9.56
N VAL A 321 17.92 -10.15 -8.57
CA VAL A 321 16.50 -10.51 -8.72
C VAL A 321 15.84 -9.68 -9.81
N VAL A 322 16.01 -8.36 -9.79
CA VAL A 322 15.44 -7.47 -10.81
C VAL A 322 16.05 -7.75 -12.19
N LEU A 323 17.36 -7.99 -12.26
CA LEU A 323 18.04 -8.31 -13.52
C LEU A 323 17.49 -9.62 -14.11
N ALA A 324 17.37 -10.68 -13.32
CA ALA A 324 16.84 -11.96 -13.76
C ALA A 324 15.37 -11.84 -14.22
N LEU A 325 14.54 -11.11 -13.47
CA LEU A 325 13.17 -10.81 -13.89
C LEU A 325 13.12 -9.96 -15.17
N GLY A 326 14.09 -9.07 -15.37
CA GLY A 326 14.26 -8.30 -16.60
C GLY A 326 14.58 -9.18 -17.80
N GLU A 327 15.51 -10.14 -17.66
CA GLU A 327 15.79 -11.12 -18.72
C GLU A 327 14.58 -11.99 -19.04
N MET A 328 13.82 -12.43 -18.03
CA MET A 328 12.56 -13.15 -18.24
C MET A 328 11.53 -12.29 -18.97
N ALA A 329 11.42 -11.01 -18.65
CA ALA A 329 10.52 -10.07 -19.33
C ALA A 329 10.90 -9.86 -20.81
N ASP A 330 12.20 -9.91 -21.13
CA ASP A 330 12.72 -9.87 -22.50
C ASP A 330 12.58 -11.21 -23.24
N GLY A 331 12.10 -12.28 -22.58
CA GLY A 331 11.99 -13.63 -23.13
C GLY A 331 13.32 -14.38 -23.22
N LYS A 332 14.37 -13.90 -22.55
CA LYS A 332 15.70 -14.53 -22.50
C LYS A 332 15.81 -15.46 -21.29
N TYR A 333 15.07 -16.56 -21.34
CA TYR A 333 14.94 -17.47 -20.20
C TYR A 333 16.26 -18.17 -19.80
N GLU A 334 17.14 -18.44 -20.77
CA GLU A 334 18.48 -19.01 -20.52
C GLU A 334 19.41 -18.05 -19.76
N ASP A 335 19.40 -16.76 -20.15
CA ASP A 335 20.18 -15.73 -19.48
C ASP A 335 19.65 -15.52 -18.05
N ALA A 336 18.31 -15.51 -17.89
CA ALA A 336 17.66 -15.45 -16.58
C ALA A 336 18.01 -16.67 -15.71
N ALA A 337 17.99 -17.89 -16.26
CA ALA A 337 18.33 -19.12 -15.56
C ALA A 337 19.76 -19.05 -15.00
N THR A 338 20.71 -18.58 -15.80
CA THR A 338 22.10 -18.38 -15.37
C THR A 338 22.20 -17.42 -14.18
N ILE A 339 21.42 -16.34 -14.17
CA ILE A 339 21.40 -15.40 -13.04
C ILE A 339 20.76 -16.06 -11.80
N TRP A 340 19.66 -16.79 -11.96
CA TRP A 340 19.00 -17.49 -10.84
C TRP A 340 19.89 -18.55 -10.21
N GLU A 341 20.64 -19.31 -11.00
CA GLU A 341 21.64 -20.28 -10.50
C GLU A 341 22.70 -19.59 -9.67
N GLN A 342 23.30 -18.51 -10.18
CA GLN A 342 24.31 -17.74 -9.44
C GLN A 342 23.77 -17.16 -8.13
N LEU A 343 22.52 -16.70 -8.12
CA LEU A 343 21.87 -16.21 -6.90
C LEU A 343 21.61 -17.35 -5.91
N ALA A 344 21.13 -18.50 -6.38
CA ALA A 344 20.91 -19.68 -5.56
C ALA A 344 22.22 -20.18 -4.92
N GLU A 345 23.32 -20.19 -5.66
CA GLU A 345 24.64 -20.58 -5.14
C GLU A 345 25.14 -19.63 -4.04
N ARG A 346 24.91 -18.32 -4.21
CA ARG A 346 25.35 -17.30 -3.24
C ARG A 346 24.53 -17.32 -1.95
N ASP A 347 23.22 -17.48 -2.06
CA ASP A 347 22.27 -17.42 -0.93
C ASP A 347 22.00 -18.81 -0.32
N GLY A 348 22.88 -19.78 -0.54
CA GLY A 348 22.82 -21.09 0.09
C GLY A 348 21.61 -21.95 -0.30
N GLY A 349 21.08 -21.76 -1.51
CA GLY A 349 19.96 -22.54 -2.04
C GLY A 349 18.57 -21.99 -1.68
N ASN A 350 18.40 -20.66 -1.73
CA ASN A 350 17.10 -20.01 -1.53
C ASN A 350 16.01 -20.60 -2.45
N GLU A 351 14.93 -21.08 -1.83
CA GLU A 351 13.83 -21.76 -2.53
C GLU A 351 13.13 -20.91 -3.60
N MET A 352 13.11 -19.58 -3.46
CA MET A 352 12.49 -18.69 -4.44
C MET A 352 13.33 -18.57 -5.72
N TYR A 353 14.66 -18.67 -5.60
CA TYR A 353 15.53 -18.65 -6.77
C TYR A 353 15.44 -19.97 -7.53
N ALA A 354 15.43 -21.11 -6.82
CA ALA A 354 15.18 -22.42 -7.41
C ALA A 354 13.80 -22.49 -8.10
N GLN A 355 12.76 -21.91 -7.49
CA GLN A 355 11.44 -21.79 -8.10
C GLN A 355 11.49 -21.03 -9.44
N ASN A 356 12.12 -19.86 -9.46
CA ASN A 356 12.18 -19.04 -10.67
C ASN A 356 13.07 -19.68 -11.75
N LEU A 357 14.13 -20.39 -11.35
CA LEU A 357 14.94 -21.21 -12.25
C LEU A 357 14.10 -22.31 -12.92
N ALA A 358 13.29 -23.05 -12.15
CA ALA A 358 12.38 -24.05 -12.70
C ALA A 358 11.34 -23.42 -13.65
N VAL A 359 10.89 -22.19 -13.38
CA VAL A 359 10.02 -21.45 -14.31
C VAL A 359 10.76 -21.12 -15.61
N CYS A 360 12.04 -20.70 -15.56
CA CYS A 360 12.84 -20.51 -16.78
C CYS A 360 12.96 -21.82 -17.58
N MET A 361 13.28 -22.94 -16.92
CA MET A 361 13.35 -24.27 -17.55
C MET A 361 12.04 -24.65 -18.24
N LEU A 362 10.89 -24.38 -17.60
CA LEU A 362 9.57 -24.60 -18.18
C LEU A 362 9.38 -23.80 -19.49
N TYR A 363 9.75 -22.52 -19.50
CA TYR A 363 9.64 -21.67 -20.70
C TYR A 363 10.64 -22.04 -21.80
N SER A 364 11.79 -22.62 -21.44
CA SER A 364 12.77 -23.19 -22.37
C SER A 364 12.39 -24.59 -22.89
N GLY A 365 11.28 -25.17 -22.44
CA GLY A 365 10.80 -26.49 -22.88
C GLY A 365 11.38 -27.69 -22.12
N GLN A 366 12.15 -27.44 -21.06
CA GLN A 366 12.72 -28.45 -20.16
C GLN A 366 11.72 -28.80 -19.05
N ILE A 367 10.57 -29.35 -19.44
CA ILE A 367 9.42 -29.55 -18.54
C ILE A 367 9.73 -30.62 -17.48
N ASP A 368 10.44 -31.68 -17.85
CA ASP A 368 10.77 -32.77 -16.93
C ASP A 368 11.77 -32.30 -15.86
N GLU A 369 12.79 -31.53 -16.25
CA GLU A 369 13.76 -30.94 -15.32
C GLU A 369 13.11 -29.92 -14.39
N ALA A 370 12.23 -29.06 -14.92
CA ALA A 370 11.46 -28.12 -14.11
C ALA A 370 10.59 -28.86 -13.08
N LYS A 371 9.93 -29.95 -13.50
CA LYS A 371 9.12 -30.79 -12.62
C LYS A 371 9.96 -31.37 -11.49
N ASP A 372 11.06 -32.03 -11.82
CA ASP A 372 11.93 -32.71 -10.86
C ASP A 372 12.49 -31.71 -9.83
N MET A 373 12.88 -30.51 -10.28
CA MET A 373 13.34 -29.44 -9.39
C MET A 373 12.26 -28.98 -8.40
N LEU A 374 11.02 -28.79 -8.87
CA LEU A 374 9.93 -28.38 -7.99
C LEU A 374 9.50 -29.51 -7.04
N GLU A 375 9.50 -30.77 -7.49
CA GLU A 375 9.23 -31.92 -6.63
C GLU A 375 10.31 -32.11 -5.55
N ASP A 376 11.59 -31.87 -5.88
CA ASP A 376 12.68 -31.87 -4.91
C ASP A 376 12.53 -30.77 -3.84
N LEU A 377 12.10 -29.56 -4.22
CA LEU A 377 11.77 -28.51 -3.25
C LEU A 377 10.66 -28.97 -2.28
N LEU A 378 9.63 -29.62 -2.81
CA LEU A 378 8.55 -30.18 -2.01
C LEU A 378 9.06 -31.27 -1.05
N ASP A 379 9.89 -32.17 -1.53
CA ASP A 379 10.45 -33.27 -0.73
C ASP A 379 11.42 -32.76 0.35
N LYS A 380 12.05 -31.59 0.14
CA LYS A 380 12.80 -30.82 1.15
C LYS A 380 11.90 -30.08 2.16
N GLY A 381 10.59 -30.32 2.13
CA GLY A 381 9.60 -29.75 3.05
C GLY A 381 9.10 -28.36 2.65
N LYS A 382 9.49 -27.81 1.51
CA LYS A 382 9.02 -26.49 1.08
C LYS A 382 7.61 -26.60 0.51
N SER A 383 6.75 -25.63 0.81
CA SER A 383 5.36 -25.65 0.33
C SER A 383 4.76 -24.26 0.18
N PHE A 384 5.51 -23.23 -0.22
CA PHE A 384 4.93 -21.91 -0.45
C PHE A 384 3.96 -21.88 -1.65
N HIS A 385 3.06 -20.90 -1.69
CA HIS A 385 1.94 -20.82 -2.65
C HIS A 385 2.37 -20.97 -4.12
N ALA A 386 3.44 -20.29 -4.53
CA ALA A 386 3.94 -20.36 -5.91
C ALA A 386 4.44 -21.78 -6.27
N LEU A 387 5.02 -22.53 -5.33
CA LEU A 387 5.48 -23.90 -5.56
C LEU A 387 4.32 -24.84 -5.86
N THR A 388 3.30 -24.87 -4.99
CA THR A 388 2.14 -25.76 -5.19
C THR A 388 1.36 -25.40 -6.45
N PHE A 389 1.27 -24.11 -6.77
CA PHE A 389 0.59 -23.63 -7.98
C PHE A 389 1.35 -24.02 -9.26
N ASN A 390 2.68 -23.84 -9.28
CA ASN A 390 3.50 -24.19 -10.43
C ASN A 390 3.59 -25.71 -10.63
N LEU A 391 3.73 -26.51 -9.55
CA LEU A 391 3.63 -27.97 -9.64
C LEU A 391 2.29 -28.43 -10.22
N SER A 392 1.19 -27.83 -9.74
CA SER A 392 -0.15 -28.12 -10.26
C SER A 392 -0.26 -27.77 -11.74
N THR A 393 0.40 -26.69 -12.19
CA THR A 393 0.49 -26.30 -13.60
C THR A 393 1.27 -27.33 -14.42
N ILE A 394 2.43 -27.76 -13.94
CA ILE A 394 3.24 -28.79 -14.61
C ILE A 394 2.44 -30.10 -14.73
N TYR A 395 1.73 -30.52 -13.68
CA TYR A 395 0.88 -31.71 -13.74
C TYR A 395 -0.21 -31.62 -14.81
N GLU A 396 -0.82 -30.44 -14.99
CA GLU A 396 -1.79 -30.19 -16.06
C GLU A 396 -1.18 -30.25 -17.47
N LEU A 397 0.10 -29.87 -17.62
CA LEU A 397 0.82 -29.91 -18.89
C LEU A 397 1.31 -31.32 -19.26
N CYS A 398 1.71 -32.12 -18.27
CA CYS A 398 2.38 -33.40 -18.50
C CYS A 398 1.43 -34.61 -18.56
N THR A 399 0.21 -34.54 -18.01
CA THR A 399 -0.64 -35.74 -17.90
C THR A 399 -2.14 -35.49 -17.77
N ASP A 400 -2.93 -36.37 -18.37
CA ASP A 400 -4.39 -36.43 -18.18
C ASP A 400 -4.82 -36.84 -16.76
N ARG A 401 -3.89 -37.38 -15.96
CA ARG A 401 -4.12 -37.74 -14.54
C ARG A 401 -3.80 -36.59 -13.59
N SER A 402 -3.70 -35.36 -14.08
CA SER A 402 -3.32 -34.17 -13.31
C SER A 402 -4.18 -33.98 -12.05
N ARG A 403 -5.49 -34.22 -12.13
CA ARG A 403 -6.40 -34.12 -10.96
C ARG A 403 -5.97 -35.03 -9.80
N GLN A 404 -5.54 -36.26 -10.09
CA GLN A 404 -5.10 -37.20 -9.06
C GLN A 404 -3.79 -36.72 -8.43
N LEU A 405 -2.83 -36.25 -9.25
CA LEU A 405 -1.55 -35.72 -8.76
C LEU A 405 -1.73 -34.46 -7.91
N LYS A 406 -2.64 -33.56 -8.28
CA LYS A 406 -2.97 -32.36 -7.49
C LYS A 406 -3.57 -32.72 -6.14
N LEU A 407 -4.43 -33.74 -6.05
CA LEU A 407 -4.94 -34.24 -4.77
C LEU A 407 -3.84 -34.89 -3.93
N GLN A 408 -2.95 -35.68 -4.53
CA GLN A 408 -1.79 -36.25 -3.84
C GLN A 408 -0.82 -35.17 -3.33
N LEU A 409 -0.65 -34.08 -4.09
CA LEU A 409 0.14 -32.93 -3.68
C LEU A 409 -0.45 -32.28 -2.42
N VAL A 410 -1.77 -32.11 -2.35
CA VAL A 410 -2.45 -31.64 -1.13
C VAL A 410 -2.17 -32.58 0.05
N GLU A 411 -2.28 -33.89 -0.15
CA GLU A 411 -2.02 -34.89 0.89
C GLU A 411 -0.56 -34.86 1.37
N LYS A 412 0.40 -34.77 0.45
CA LYS A 412 1.83 -34.62 0.77
C LYS A 412 2.08 -33.38 1.64
N VAL A 413 1.56 -32.23 1.23
CA VAL A 413 1.71 -30.98 2.00
C VAL A 413 1.04 -31.10 3.37
N ALA A 414 -0.12 -31.75 3.45
CA ALA A 414 -0.83 -31.98 4.72
C ALA A 414 -0.11 -32.96 5.66
N ALA A 415 0.78 -33.80 5.14
CA ALA A 415 1.58 -34.74 5.94
C ALA A 415 2.88 -34.11 6.48
N MET A 416 3.31 -32.95 5.98
CA MET A 416 4.54 -32.29 6.43
C MET A 416 4.46 -31.85 7.90
N PRO A 417 5.58 -31.83 8.66
CA PRO A 417 5.60 -31.29 10.02
C PRO A 417 5.16 -29.84 10.06
N GLU A 418 4.58 -29.40 11.19
CA GLU A 418 4.03 -28.05 11.27
C GLU A 418 5.09 -26.96 11.03
N ALA A 419 6.29 -27.16 11.57
CA ALA A 419 7.40 -26.21 11.46
C ALA A 419 7.89 -26.00 10.02
N ASP A 420 7.69 -27.00 9.15
CA ASP A 420 8.23 -27.00 7.79
C ASP A 420 7.22 -26.48 6.77
N ARG A 421 5.93 -26.35 7.15
CA ARG A 421 4.87 -25.81 6.27
C ARG A 421 4.98 -24.30 6.11
N ALA A 422 5.90 -23.86 5.26
CA ALA A 422 5.92 -22.48 4.77
C ALA A 422 4.58 -22.13 4.10
N GLY A 423 3.99 -20.97 4.45
CA GLY A 423 2.68 -20.55 3.93
C GLY A 423 1.57 -21.52 4.33
N TRP A 424 1.32 -21.64 5.63
CA TRP A 424 0.38 -22.62 6.22
C TRP A 424 -1.01 -22.60 5.57
N GLU A 425 -1.49 -21.42 5.21
CA GLU A 425 -2.89 -21.17 4.87
C GLU A 425 -3.14 -21.31 3.38
N LYS A 426 -3.10 -22.55 2.90
CA LYS A 426 -3.34 -22.87 1.50
C LYS A 426 -4.83 -23.05 1.21
N THR A 427 -5.18 -22.68 -0.01
CA THR A 427 -6.51 -22.73 -0.56
C THR A 427 -6.56 -23.71 -1.73
N ASN A 428 -7.76 -24.07 -2.19
CA ASN A 428 -7.96 -24.88 -3.40
C ASN A 428 -7.29 -24.20 -4.62
N ALA A 429 -7.25 -22.87 -4.66
CA ALA A 429 -6.61 -22.12 -5.75
C ALA A 429 -5.10 -22.40 -5.85
N ASP A 430 -4.41 -22.59 -4.72
CA ASP A 430 -2.97 -22.91 -4.68
C ASP A 430 -2.63 -24.27 -5.29
N PHE A 431 -3.63 -25.15 -5.43
CA PHE A 431 -3.51 -26.46 -6.04
C PHE A 431 -4.32 -26.58 -7.33
N LYS A 432 -4.87 -25.48 -7.86
CA LYS A 432 -5.78 -25.45 -9.02
C LYS A 432 -6.91 -26.50 -8.93
N LEU A 433 -7.56 -26.61 -7.76
CA LEU A 433 -8.64 -27.57 -7.48
C LEU A 433 -10.05 -26.97 -7.57
#